data_AF-A0A7S0CLP2-F1
#
_entry.id   AF-A0A7S0CLP2-F1
#
_cell.length_a   1.000
_cell.length_b   1.000
_cell.length_c   1.000
_cell.angle_alpha   90.00
_cell.angle_beta   90.00
_cell.angle_gamma   90.00
#
_symmetry.space_group_name_H-M   'P 1'
#
loop_
_entity.id
_entity.type
_entity.pdbx_description
1 polymer ?
#
loop_
_entity_poly.entity_id
_entity_poly.type
_entity_poly.pdbx_seq_one_letter_code
_entity_poly.pdbx_strand_id
1 'polypeptide(L)'
;NDCSWTSRLQRFTNSQYLEHLEALTYRKEHHSTASRHGRFTGIPNTALCSTTESTSQSIPVLGEPNDPSHNKHAPVNDYVTTDAIIAASQTVLSNIQTSIQTSQTWAESYLYEDSYNEASNFHALFSGLRQTSGLTGLGGTPIHLPRSTLVSSSSTNEHEHEHLNVNFADCFTFSSLQAALINDFLDASRGSTNPRVGWTVATVSEPRGTAFHEARMTITEIRTALQSGTVIFNALGAHVPQLASASLAACDATDLPCACNLYVTAANMRTSAPPHTDRQDVCV
;
A
#
# COMPACT_ATOMS: atom_id res chain seq x y z
N ASN A 1 27.01 -1.33 28.18
CA ASN A 1 27.45 -2.22 27.10
C ASN A 1 26.54 -2.00 25.92
N ASP A 2 26.93 -1.00 25.12
CA ASP A 2 26.24 -0.45 23.97
C ASP A 2 26.02 -1.48 22.86
N CYS A 3 24.79 -1.53 22.34
CA CYS A 3 24.49 -2.05 21.01
C CYS A 3 23.75 -0.95 20.24
N SER A 4 24.50 -0.02 19.65
CA SER A 4 23.95 0.92 18.68
C SER A 4 23.83 0.25 17.30
N TRP A 5 22.64 0.30 16.73
CA TRP A 5 22.29 -0.17 15.38
C TRP A 5 22.93 0.67 14.25
N THR A 6 23.85 1.57 14.56
CA THR A 6 24.36 2.60 13.62
C THR A 6 25.52 2.15 12.71
N SER A 7 25.92 0.88 12.70
CA SER A 7 27.17 0.45 12.04
C SER A 7 27.04 -0.46 10.80
N ARG A 8 25.88 -0.57 10.15
CA ARG A 8 25.73 -1.35 8.89
C ARG A 8 24.87 -0.70 7.81
N LEU A 9 25.13 0.56 7.48
CA LEU A 9 24.70 1.15 6.21
C LEU A 9 25.93 1.50 5.38
N GLN A 10 26.33 0.54 4.54
CA GLN A 10 27.31 0.78 3.51
C GLN A 10 26.65 1.69 2.47
N ARG A 11 27.12 2.94 2.38
CA ARG A 11 26.65 3.93 1.40
C ARG A 11 26.85 3.35 0.00
N PHE A 12 25.76 3.19 -0.75
CA PHE A 12 25.81 3.13 -2.20
C PHE A 12 25.44 4.52 -2.70
N THR A 13 26.41 5.24 -3.25
CA THR A 13 26.10 6.43 -4.04
C THR A 13 25.49 6.00 -5.38
N ASN A 14 24.66 6.86 -6.00
CA ASN A 14 24.12 6.60 -7.33
C ASN A 14 25.22 6.25 -8.37
N SER A 15 26.45 6.75 -8.20
CA SER A 15 27.58 6.38 -9.04
C SER A 15 28.03 4.93 -8.86
N GLN A 16 28.03 4.42 -7.62
CA GLN A 16 28.43 3.03 -7.32
C GLN A 16 27.39 2.01 -7.77
N TYR A 17 26.11 2.38 -7.75
CA TYR A 17 25.03 1.56 -8.31
C TYR A 17 25.12 1.47 -9.84
N LEU A 18 25.42 2.59 -10.51
CA LEU A 18 25.65 2.61 -11.96
C LEU A 18 26.92 1.83 -12.36
N GLU A 19 28.03 1.97 -11.63
CA GLU A 19 29.24 1.16 -11.85
C GLU A 19 28.98 -0.34 -11.62
N HIS A 20 28.12 -0.70 -10.66
CA HIS A 20 27.74 -2.09 -10.42
C HIS A 20 26.88 -2.66 -11.57
N LEU A 21 25.95 -1.87 -12.10
CA LEU A 21 25.14 -2.25 -13.26
C LEU A 21 25.96 -2.33 -14.55
N GLU A 22 26.91 -1.42 -14.76
CA GLU A 22 27.86 -1.50 -15.88
C GLU A 22 28.78 -2.72 -15.75
N ALA A 23 29.27 -3.05 -14.55
CA ALA A 23 30.07 -4.25 -14.31
C ALA A 23 29.28 -5.56 -14.53
N LEU A 24 28.00 -5.59 -14.18
CA LEU A 24 27.11 -6.72 -14.45
C LEU A 24 26.78 -6.87 -15.94
N THR A 25 26.62 -5.75 -16.65
CA THR A 25 26.38 -5.74 -18.10
C THR A 25 27.63 -6.20 -18.86
N TYR A 26 28.82 -5.72 -18.44
CA TYR A 26 30.11 -6.13 -18.99
C TYR A 26 30.40 -7.63 -18.78
N ARG A 27 30.09 -8.19 -17.60
CA ARG A 27 30.24 -9.64 -17.35
C ARG A 27 29.29 -10.49 -18.20
N LYS A 28 28.13 -9.97 -18.56
CA LYS A 28 27.13 -10.70 -19.37
C LYS A 28 27.54 -10.76 -20.84
N GLU A 29 28.20 -9.73 -21.36
CA GLU A 29 28.70 -9.70 -22.74
C GLU A 29 30.00 -10.49 -22.95
N HIS A 30 30.77 -10.76 -21.89
CA HIS A 30 32.08 -11.45 -22.00
C HIS A 30 32.10 -12.90 -21.49
N HIS A 31 31.00 -13.42 -20.94
CA HIS A 31 30.86 -14.86 -20.63
C HIS A 31 30.09 -15.69 -21.67
N SER A 32 29.69 -15.09 -22.80
CA SER A 32 28.95 -15.79 -23.87
C SER A 32 29.83 -16.68 -24.78
N THR A 33 31.15 -16.71 -24.60
CA THR A 33 32.08 -17.46 -25.48
C THR A 33 32.89 -18.57 -24.80
N ALA A 34 32.53 -19.03 -23.60
CA ALA A 34 33.22 -20.15 -22.96
C ALA A 34 32.29 -21.13 -22.26
N SER A 35 31.95 -22.23 -22.95
CA SER A 35 32.18 -23.61 -22.48
C SER A 35 31.23 -24.60 -23.16
N ARG A 36 31.77 -25.31 -24.14
CA ARG A 36 31.25 -26.56 -24.69
C ARG A 36 32.06 -27.68 -24.03
N HIS A 37 31.36 -28.77 -23.66
CA HIS A 37 31.86 -30.08 -23.19
C HIS A 37 32.06 -30.26 -21.68
N GLY A 38 31.13 -31.03 -21.10
CA GLY A 38 31.28 -31.65 -19.79
C GLY A 38 30.11 -32.56 -19.47
N ARG A 39 30.18 -33.82 -19.93
CA ARG A 39 29.34 -34.93 -19.44
C ARG A 39 29.59 -35.09 -17.94
N PHE A 40 28.54 -35.07 -17.13
CA PHE A 40 28.56 -35.72 -15.82
C PHE A 40 27.24 -36.44 -15.55
N THR A 41 27.40 -37.66 -15.07
CA THR A 41 26.41 -38.69 -14.77
C THR A 41 25.63 -38.39 -13.48
N GLY A 42 24.38 -38.83 -13.44
CA GLY A 42 23.40 -38.44 -12.44
C GLY A 42 23.53 -39.10 -11.06
N ILE A 43 22.81 -38.48 -10.12
CA ILE A 43 22.18 -39.08 -8.93
C ILE A 43 20.84 -38.33 -8.76
N PRO A 44 19.72 -39.03 -8.47
CA PRO A 44 18.38 -38.45 -8.54
C PRO A 44 18.04 -37.71 -7.24
N ASN A 45 17.42 -36.54 -7.36
CA ASN A 45 16.70 -35.91 -6.26
C ASN A 45 15.20 -35.94 -6.56
N THR A 46 14.53 -36.90 -5.94
CA THR A 46 13.10 -36.91 -5.66
C THR A 46 12.75 -35.78 -4.71
N ALA A 47 11.86 -34.87 -5.11
CA ALA A 47 10.86 -34.27 -4.21
C ALA A 47 9.88 -33.36 -4.98
N LEU A 48 8.62 -33.79 -4.97
CA LEU A 48 7.42 -32.96 -4.76
C LEU A 48 7.01 -31.99 -5.87
N CYS A 49 6.53 -32.59 -6.96
CA CYS A 49 5.40 -32.06 -7.70
C CYS A 49 4.14 -32.27 -6.85
N SER A 50 3.51 -31.19 -6.39
CA SER A 50 2.14 -31.25 -5.85
C SER A 50 1.22 -30.53 -6.81
N THR A 51 0.41 -31.34 -7.48
CA THR A 51 -0.80 -30.96 -8.20
C THR A 51 -1.83 -30.50 -7.17
N THR A 52 -2.24 -29.23 -7.21
CA THR A 52 -3.47 -28.80 -6.55
C THR A 52 -4.63 -29.00 -7.50
N GLU A 53 -5.28 -30.14 -7.36
CA GLU A 53 -6.64 -30.37 -7.83
C GLU A 53 -7.58 -29.37 -7.14
N SER A 54 -8.35 -28.66 -7.95
CA SER A 54 -9.50 -27.86 -7.52
C SER A 54 -10.63 -28.81 -7.09
N THR A 55 -10.56 -29.34 -5.87
CA THR A 55 -11.73 -29.89 -5.18
C THR A 55 -12.58 -28.76 -4.63
N SER A 56 -13.73 -28.56 -5.26
CA SER A 56 -14.86 -27.81 -4.72
C SER A 56 -15.36 -28.49 -3.44
N GLN A 57 -14.84 -28.05 -2.29
CA GLN A 57 -15.42 -28.41 -1.01
C GLN A 57 -16.73 -27.64 -0.82
N SER A 58 -17.82 -28.40 -0.87
CA SER A 58 -19.14 -27.99 -0.44
C SER A 58 -19.10 -27.67 1.05
N ILE A 59 -19.52 -26.45 1.40
CA ILE A 59 -19.69 -26.01 2.79
C ILE A 59 -20.78 -26.89 3.43
N PRO A 60 -20.54 -27.53 4.59
CA PRO A 60 -21.57 -28.26 5.29
C PRO A 60 -22.64 -27.28 5.80
N VAL A 61 -23.89 -27.58 5.45
CA VAL A 61 -25.10 -26.95 5.98
C VAL A 61 -25.20 -27.30 7.47
N LEU A 62 -24.77 -26.37 8.32
CA LEU A 62 -25.16 -26.24 9.73
C LEU A 62 -26.26 -25.15 9.78
N GLY A 63 -27.40 -25.25 10.44
CA GLY A 63 -28.05 -26.23 11.30
C GLY A 63 -29.51 -25.74 11.50
N GLU A 64 -30.28 -26.49 12.28
CA GLU A 64 -31.71 -26.30 12.56
C GLU A 64 -32.14 -24.89 13.04
N PRO A 65 -33.46 -24.54 12.94
CA PRO A 65 -33.92 -23.18 13.15
C PRO A 65 -33.79 -22.73 14.61
N ASN A 66 -33.17 -21.56 14.79
CA ASN A 66 -33.00 -20.89 16.07
C ASN A 66 -34.34 -20.60 16.77
N ASP A 67 -34.35 -20.95 18.06
CA ASP A 67 -35.34 -20.54 19.06
C ASP A 67 -35.47 -19.00 19.13
N PRO A 68 -36.65 -18.42 18.88
CA PRO A 68 -36.87 -16.97 18.88
C PRO A 68 -36.90 -16.32 20.28
N SER A 69 -36.65 -17.07 21.36
CA SER A 69 -36.83 -16.57 22.74
C SER A 69 -35.59 -15.92 23.40
N HIS A 70 -34.46 -15.79 22.68
CA HIS A 70 -33.23 -15.17 23.20
C HIS A 70 -32.72 -14.00 22.37
N ASN A 71 -33.60 -13.11 21.94
CA ASN A 71 -33.20 -11.81 21.41
C ASN A 71 -32.98 -10.83 22.57
N LYS A 72 -31.88 -11.02 23.33
CA LYS A 72 -31.37 -9.98 24.23
C LYS A 72 -31.03 -8.80 23.34
N HIS A 73 -31.76 -7.69 23.51
CA HIS A 73 -31.54 -6.42 22.84
C HIS A 73 -30.04 -6.18 22.60
N ALA A 74 -29.60 -6.32 21.35
CA ALA A 74 -28.31 -5.83 20.96
C ALA A 74 -28.26 -4.36 21.43
N PRO A 75 -27.19 -3.93 22.13
CA PRO A 75 -27.09 -2.56 22.60
C PRO A 75 -27.35 -1.65 21.40
N VAL A 76 -28.26 -0.70 21.60
CA VAL A 76 -28.53 0.37 20.64
C VAL A 76 -27.17 0.94 20.27
N ASN A 77 -26.77 0.80 19.01
CA ASN A 77 -25.56 1.42 18.49
C ASN A 77 -25.70 2.91 18.79
N ASP A 78 -24.93 3.41 19.76
CA ASP A 78 -24.72 4.84 19.93
C ASP A 78 -24.10 5.33 18.62
N TYR A 79 -24.94 5.94 17.79
CA TYR A 79 -24.47 6.54 16.55
C TYR A 79 -23.43 7.59 16.90
N VAL A 80 -22.26 7.50 16.27
CA VAL A 80 -21.24 8.53 16.37
C VAL A 80 -21.88 9.86 15.94
N THR A 81 -21.89 10.83 16.85
CA THR A 81 -22.49 12.13 16.58
C THR A 81 -21.59 12.96 15.66
N THR A 82 -22.19 13.86 14.89
CA THR A 82 -21.42 14.82 14.07
C THR A 82 -20.42 15.60 14.93
N ASP A 83 -20.79 15.96 16.16
CA ASP A 83 -19.92 16.67 17.10
C ASP A 83 -18.71 15.83 17.53
N ALA A 84 -18.90 14.52 17.76
CA ALA A 84 -17.80 13.61 18.07
C ALA A 84 -16.81 13.48 16.89
N ILE A 85 -17.33 13.42 15.66
CA ILE A 85 -16.50 13.40 14.44
C ILE A 85 -15.70 14.71 14.31
N ILE A 86 -16.35 15.86 14.51
CA ILE A 86 -15.69 17.18 14.45
C ILE A 86 -14.60 17.28 15.52
N ALA A 87 -14.89 16.89 16.76
CA ALA A 87 -13.94 16.92 17.85
C ALA A 87 -12.73 16.01 17.57
N ALA A 88 -12.97 14.78 17.11
CA ALA A 88 -11.91 13.85 16.72
C ALA A 88 -11.04 14.41 15.58
N SER A 89 -11.66 14.98 14.54
CA SER A 89 -10.93 15.63 13.44
C SER A 89 -10.06 16.79 13.93
N GLN A 90 -10.55 17.63 14.85
CA GLN A 90 -9.77 18.72 15.44
C GLN A 90 -8.60 18.21 16.27
N THR A 91 -8.79 17.16 17.07
CA THR A 91 -7.71 16.51 17.81
C THR A 91 -6.65 15.95 16.88
N VAL A 92 -7.05 15.26 15.80
CA VAL A 92 -6.09 14.76 14.80
C VAL A 92 -5.29 15.90 14.19
N LEU A 93 -5.94 16.98 13.74
CA LEU A 93 -5.24 18.14 13.15
C LEU A 93 -4.24 18.77 14.12
N SER A 94 -4.60 18.91 15.39
CA SER A 94 -3.69 19.37 16.43
C SER A 94 -2.49 18.44 16.59
N ASN A 95 -2.72 17.12 16.63
CA ASN A 95 -1.66 16.14 16.79
C ASN A 95 -0.74 16.03 15.55
N ILE A 96 -1.28 16.22 14.35
CA ILE A 96 -0.49 16.34 13.12
C ILE A 96 0.45 17.54 13.25
N GLN A 97 -0.09 18.70 13.65
CA GLN A 97 0.70 19.93 13.79
C GLN A 97 1.85 19.77 14.79
N THR A 98 1.60 19.13 15.93
CA THR A 98 2.66 18.87 16.93
C THR A 98 3.66 17.81 16.48
N SER A 99 3.32 16.97 15.50
CA SER A 99 4.18 15.90 14.99
C SER A 99 5.11 16.34 13.85
N ILE A 100 4.93 17.53 13.28
CA ILE A 100 5.69 18.00 12.11
C ILE A 100 7.19 17.94 12.35
N GLN A 101 7.67 18.58 13.42
CA GLN A 101 9.10 18.69 13.69
C GLN A 101 9.76 17.31 13.90
N THR A 102 9.10 16.42 14.63
CA THR A 102 9.60 15.05 14.80
C THR A 102 9.59 14.27 13.48
N SER A 103 8.60 14.51 12.63
CA SER A 103 8.48 13.85 11.32
C SER A 103 9.51 14.35 10.30
N GLN A 104 9.89 15.62 10.42
CA GLN A 104 11.01 16.23 9.70
C GLN A 104 12.34 15.56 10.08
N THR A 105 12.64 15.49 11.38
CA THR A 105 13.82 14.77 11.88
C THR A 105 13.82 13.28 11.48
N TRP A 106 12.64 12.64 11.50
CA TRP A 106 12.48 11.27 11.01
C TRP A 106 12.88 11.17 9.53
N ALA A 107 12.33 12.02 8.66
CA ALA A 107 12.64 11.99 7.22
C ALA A 107 14.12 12.25 6.91
N GLU A 108 14.75 13.16 7.67
CA GLU A 108 16.19 13.44 7.65
C GLU A 108 17.02 12.18 7.91
N SER A 109 16.60 11.37 8.90
CA SER A 109 17.32 10.15 9.29
C SER A 109 17.35 9.08 8.19
N TYR A 110 16.40 9.14 7.25
CA TYR A 110 16.31 8.24 6.09
C TYR A 110 16.88 8.84 4.79
N LEU A 111 17.53 10.02 4.85
CA LEU A 111 18.17 10.68 3.72
C LEU A 111 17.21 11.02 2.56
N TYR A 112 15.96 11.38 2.86
CA TYR A 112 14.99 11.80 1.85
C TYR A 112 15.25 13.23 1.33
N GLU A 113 16.44 13.53 0.83
CA GLU A 113 16.84 14.91 0.44
C GLU A 113 15.88 15.55 -0.59
N ASP A 114 15.40 14.79 -1.59
CA ASP A 114 14.52 15.29 -2.66
C ASP A 114 13.01 15.09 -2.39
N SER A 115 12.65 14.22 -1.44
CA SER A 115 11.26 13.83 -1.13
C SER A 115 10.87 14.11 0.33
N TYR A 116 11.68 14.95 0.99
CA TYR A 116 11.62 15.25 2.41
C TYR A 116 10.21 15.64 2.84
N ASN A 117 9.57 16.52 2.07
CA ASN A 117 8.25 17.02 2.36
C ASN A 117 7.20 15.90 2.30
N GLU A 118 7.25 15.00 1.33
CA GLU A 118 6.23 13.96 1.20
C GLU A 118 6.32 12.92 2.32
N ALA A 119 7.52 12.39 2.57
CA ALA A 119 7.72 11.36 3.59
C ALA A 119 7.42 11.90 5.00
N SER A 120 7.89 13.12 5.32
CA SER A 120 7.59 13.77 6.61
C SER A 120 6.09 14.10 6.75
N ASN A 121 5.41 14.52 5.69
CA ASN A 121 3.96 14.76 5.70
C ASN A 121 3.17 13.49 6.04
N PHE A 122 3.50 12.35 5.41
CA PHE A 122 2.86 11.08 5.73
C PHE A 122 3.17 10.65 7.17
N HIS A 123 4.41 10.78 7.61
CA HIS A 123 4.78 10.43 8.98
C HIS A 123 4.02 11.30 10.00
N ALA A 124 3.89 12.60 9.75
CA ALA A 124 3.13 13.52 10.62
C ALA A 124 1.64 13.18 10.64
N LEU A 125 1.05 12.86 9.48
CA LEU A 125 -0.34 12.42 9.35
C LEU A 125 -0.60 11.18 10.21
N PHE A 126 0.18 10.13 10.02
CA PHE A 126 0.00 8.87 10.74
C PHE A 126 0.34 8.98 12.23
N SER A 127 1.32 9.81 12.60
CA SER A 127 1.62 10.12 14.01
C SER A 127 0.42 10.81 14.68
N GLY A 128 -0.19 11.78 13.99
CA GLY A 128 -1.36 12.50 14.51
C GLY A 128 -2.58 11.59 14.67
N LEU A 129 -2.80 10.68 13.73
CA LEU A 129 -3.83 9.65 13.83
C LEU A 129 -3.58 8.73 15.02
N ARG A 130 -2.35 8.24 15.17
CA ARG A 130 -1.94 7.32 16.25
C ARG A 130 -2.10 7.93 17.64
N GLN A 131 -1.78 9.21 17.79
CA GLN A 131 -1.89 9.94 19.06
C GLN A 131 -3.34 10.25 19.45
N THR A 132 -4.31 10.08 18.54
CA THR A 132 -5.72 10.38 18.80
C THR A 132 -6.43 9.17 19.41
N SER A 133 -6.80 9.31 20.69
CA SER A 133 -7.49 8.25 21.44
C SER A 133 -8.88 7.96 20.86
N GLY A 134 -9.25 6.68 20.76
CA GLY A 134 -10.58 6.25 20.31
C GLY A 134 -10.82 6.32 18.80
N LEU A 135 -9.77 6.52 18.00
CA LEU A 135 -9.88 6.58 16.54
C LEU A 135 -9.72 5.21 15.87
N THR A 136 -8.93 4.31 16.47
CA THR A 136 -8.57 3.01 15.90
C THR A 136 -9.41 1.85 16.44
N GLY A 137 -9.49 0.77 15.67
CA GLY A 137 -10.18 -0.47 16.02
C GLY A 137 -11.69 -0.46 15.75
N LEU A 138 -12.36 -1.56 16.13
CA LEU A 138 -13.78 -1.81 15.82
C LEU A 138 -14.77 -0.81 16.45
N GLY A 139 -14.33 -0.03 17.43
CA GLY A 139 -15.10 1.05 18.06
C GLY A 139 -14.61 2.45 17.69
N GLY A 140 -13.72 2.55 16.70
CA GLY A 140 -13.11 3.80 16.26
C GLY A 140 -14.15 4.79 15.72
N THR A 141 -13.93 6.08 15.97
CA THR A 141 -14.72 7.15 15.35
C THR A 141 -14.24 7.40 13.93
N PRO A 142 -15.11 7.24 12.89
CA PRO A 142 -14.72 7.62 11.54
C PRO A 142 -14.48 9.13 11.50
N ILE A 143 -13.43 9.54 10.79
CA ILE A 143 -13.09 10.95 10.61
C ILE A 143 -12.98 11.29 9.13
N HIS A 144 -13.20 12.57 8.83
CA HIS A 144 -12.97 13.14 7.52
C HIS A 144 -12.18 14.43 7.69
N LEU A 145 -11.04 14.51 7.02
CA LEU A 145 -10.14 15.66 7.03
C LEU A 145 -10.10 16.25 5.62
N PRO A 146 -10.86 17.33 5.34
CA PRO A 146 -10.79 18.00 4.06
C PRO A 146 -9.36 18.47 3.78
N ARG A 147 -8.91 18.33 2.53
CA ARG A 147 -7.59 18.82 2.11
C ARG A 147 -7.37 20.29 2.48
N SER A 148 -8.37 21.13 2.29
CA SER A 148 -8.30 22.55 2.66
C SER A 148 -8.01 22.74 4.15
N THR A 149 -8.58 21.89 5.01
CA THR A 149 -8.33 21.91 6.45
C THR A 149 -6.90 21.49 6.77
N LEU A 150 -6.41 20.39 6.18
CA LEU A 150 -5.02 19.91 6.35
C LEU A 150 -3.98 20.97 5.93
N VAL A 151 -4.23 21.67 4.82
CA VAL A 151 -3.36 22.75 4.33
C VAL A 151 -3.48 24.01 5.21
N SER A 152 -4.67 24.33 5.73
CA SER A 152 -4.83 25.51 6.58
C SER A 152 -4.20 25.35 7.97
N SER A 153 -4.26 24.14 8.55
CA SER A 153 -3.72 23.88 9.90
C SER A 153 -2.21 24.04 9.98
N SER A 154 -1.50 23.94 8.86
CA SER A 154 -0.04 24.10 8.80
C SER A 154 0.44 25.54 8.67
N SER A 155 -0.48 26.51 8.57
CA SER A 155 -0.17 27.91 8.22
C SER A 155 -0.11 28.89 9.39
N THR A 156 -0.40 28.46 10.62
CA THR A 156 -0.71 29.40 11.73
C THR A 156 0.49 29.94 12.53
N ASN A 157 1.73 29.64 12.16
CA ASN A 157 2.90 30.23 12.82
C ASN A 157 3.52 31.29 11.90
N GLU A 158 3.34 32.57 12.25
CA GLU A 158 3.88 33.75 11.54
C GLU A 158 5.42 33.85 11.60
N HIS A 159 6.09 32.95 12.30
CA HIS A 159 7.54 32.81 12.31
C HIS A 159 7.93 31.77 11.27
N GLU A 160 8.49 32.23 10.13
CA GLU A 160 9.31 31.63 9.04
C GLU A 160 9.59 30.11 8.97
N HIS A 161 8.85 29.26 9.66
CA HIS A 161 9.00 27.82 9.66
C HIS A 161 8.15 27.26 8.53
N GLU A 162 8.81 26.50 7.66
CA GLU A 162 8.26 25.82 6.50
C GLU A 162 6.87 25.26 6.78
N HIS A 163 5.87 25.84 6.12
CA HIS A 163 4.51 25.32 6.15
C HIS A 163 4.51 23.90 5.57
N LEU A 164 3.75 22.98 6.16
CA LEU A 164 3.45 21.72 5.48
C LEU A 164 2.71 22.07 4.18
N ASN A 165 3.43 22.03 3.05
CA ASN A 165 2.81 22.05 1.74
C ASN A 165 2.35 20.62 1.44
N VAL A 166 1.29 20.21 2.13
CA VAL A 166 0.72 18.87 2.00
C VAL A 166 0.01 18.75 0.65
N ASN A 167 0.75 18.30 -0.37
CA ASN A 167 0.16 17.91 -1.64
C ASN A 167 0.20 16.40 -1.82
N PHE A 168 -0.74 15.69 -1.17
CA PHE A 168 -0.95 14.26 -1.40
C PHE A 168 -1.56 13.95 -2.77
N ALA A 169 -2.13 14.92 -3.50
CA ALA A 169 -2.83 14.60 -4.75
C ALA A 169 -1.89 14.19 -5.89
N ASP A 170 -0.64 14.63 -5.83
CA ASP A 170 0.37 14.33 -6.85
C ASP A 170 1.38 13.28 -6.37
N CYS A 171 1.18 12.67 -5.20
CA CYS A 171 2.05 11.63 -4.66
C CYS A 171 2.10 10.40 -5.57
N PHE A 172 0.98 10.07 -6.23
CA PHE A 172 0.90 8.95 -7.14
C PHE A 172 -0.21 9.16 -8.18
N THR A 173 0.18 9.18 -9.45
CA THR A 173 -0.75 9.44 -10.56
C THR A 173 -0.94 8.21 -11.43
N PHE A 174 -1.91 8.25 -12.35
CA PHE A 174 -2.04 7.19 -13.35
C PHE A 174 -0.80 7.08 -14.26
N SER A 175 -0.06 8.17 -14.46
CA SER A 175 1.23 8.16 -15.16
C SER A 175 2.30 7.42 -14.35
N SER A 176 2.34 7.64 -13.03
CA SER A 176 3.20 6.89 -12.11
C SER A 176 2.92 5.39 -12.18
N LEU A 177 1.64 4.99 -12.21
CA LEU A 177 1.25 3.60 -12.39
C LEU A 177 1.74 3.03 -13.72
N GLN A 178 1.62 3.78 -14.82
CA GLN A 178 2.12 3.34 -16.12
C GLN A 178 3.65 3.13 -16.11
N ALA A 179 4.39 4.03 -15.45
CA ALA A 179 5.83 3.87 -15.28
C ALA A 179 6.17 2.64 -14.42
N ALA A 180 5.43 2.41 -13.32
CA ALA A 180 5.63 1.26 -12.45
C ALA A 180 5.40 -0.08 -13.20
N LEU A 181 4.35 -0.17 -14.03
CA LEU A 181 4.09 -1.33 -14.89
C LEU A 181 5.19 -1.59 -15.93
N ILE A 182 5.96 -0.57 -16.32
CA ILE A 182 7.10 -0.72 -17.25
C ILE A 182 8.31 -1.28 -16.52
N ASN A 183 8.49 -0.89 -15.26
CA ASN A 183 9.73 -1.13 -14.52
C ASN A 183 9.69 -2.36 -13.61
N ASP A 184 8.51 -2.91 -13.31
CA ASP A 184 8.38 -4.05 -12.40
C ASP A 184 7.29 -5.06 -12.79
N PHE A 185 7.31 -6.23 -12.14
CA PHE A 185 6.22 -7.20 -12.12
C PHE A 185 5.21 -6.81 -11.04
N LEU A 186 4.10 -6.21 -11.49
CA LEU A 186 2.98 -5.89 -10.61
C LEU A 186 1.87 -6.92 -10.81
N ASP A 187 1.31 -7.39 -9.69
CA ASP A 187 0.11 -8.22 -9.68
C ASP A 187 -1.12 -7.37 -9.35
N ALA A 188 -2.19 -7.60 -10.11
CA ALA A 188 -3.44 -6.89 -9.93
C ALA A 188 -4.65 -7.80 -10.09
N SER A 189 -5.70 -7.47 -9.35
CA SER A 189 -7.01 -8.08 -9.46
C SER A 189 -8.03 -7.06 -9.96
N ARG A 190 -9.10 -7.54 -10.58
CA ARG A 190 -10.27 -6.77 -10.96
C ARG A 190 -11.44 -7.16 -10.08
N GLY A 191 -11.93 -6.22 -9.28
CA GLY A 191 -13.15 -6.35 -8.49
C GLY A 191 -14.40 -6.07 -9.32
N SER A 192 -15.40 -6.94 -9.19
CA SER A 192 -16.73 -6.73 -9.76
C SER A 192 -17.45 -5.58 -9.07
N THR A 193 -18.02 -4.66 -9.86
CA THR A 193 -18.82 -3.55 -9.34
C THR A 193 -20.32 -3.86 -9.27
N ASN A 194 -20.70 -5.12 -9.46
CA ASN A 194 -22.10 -5.54 -9.38
C ASN A 194 -22.52 -5.71 -7.92
N PRO A 195 -23.44 -4.88 -7.40
CA PRO A 195 -23.83 -4.90 -5.98
C PRO A 195 -24.61 -6.17 -5.59
N ARG A 196 -25.05 -7.01 -6.55
CA ARG A 196 -25.90 -8.18 -6.29
C ARG A 196 -25.15 -9.48 -6.04
N VAL A 197 -23.87 -9.56 -6.40
CA VAL A 197 -23.09 -10.83 -6.42
C VAL A 197 -21.97 -10.85 -5.39
N GLY A 198 -21.92 -9.86 -4.49
CA GLY A 198 -20.80 -9.69 -3.57
C GLY A 198 -19.51 -9.28 -4.30
N TRP A 199 -18.43 -9.09 -3.54
CA TRP A 199 -17.14 -8.73 -4.09
C TRP A 199 -16.45 -9.96 -4.66
N THR A 200 -16.51 -10.13 -5.98
CA THR A 200 -15.74 -11.15 -6.70
C THR A 200 -14.53 -10.50 -7.37
N VAL A 201 -13.38 -11.17 -7.27
CA VAL A 201 -12.12 -10.71 -7.85
C VAL A 201 -11.64 -11.70 -8.90
N ALA A 202 -11.03 -11.18 -9.96
CA ALA A 202 -10.38 -11.97 -11.01
C ALA A 202 -9.02 -11.35 -11.36
N THR A 203 -8.01 -12.15 -11.68
CA THR A 203 -6.69 -11.64 -12.08
C THR A 203 -6.81 -10.76 -13.33
N VAL A 204 -6.06 -9.64 -13.38
CA VAL A 204 -6.07 -8.73 -14.53
C VAL A 204 -5.27 -9.28 -15.72
N SER A 205 -4.15 -9.95 -15.44
CA SER A 205 -3.31 -10.58 -16.47
C SER A 205 -2.58 -11.79 -15.91
N GLU A 206 -2.28 -12.76 -16.77
CA GLU A 206 -1.32 -13.82 -16.48
C GLU A 206 0.03 -13.50 -17.13
N PRO A 207 1.17 -13.86 -16.50
CA PRO A 207 2.47 -13.72 -17.13
C PRO A 207 2.55 -14.48 -18.45
N ARG A 208 3.10 -13.82 -19.48
CA ARG A 208 3.29 -14.39 -20.83
C ARG A 208 4.76 -14.45 -21.23
N GLY A 209 5.08 -15.36 -22.15
CA GLY A 209 6.41 -15.41 -22.75
C GLY A 209 7.51 -15.79 -21.75
N THR A 210 8.75 -15.44 -22.07
CA THR A 210 9.91 -15.79 -21.23
C THR A 210 10.78 -14.57 -20.87
N ALA A 211 10.57 -13.45 -21.55
CA ALA A 211 11.26 -12.20 -21.25
C ALA A 211 10.43 -11.30 -20.32
N PHE A 212 11.11 -10.47 -19.52
CA PHE A 212 10.48 -9.52 -18.60
C PHE A 212 9.37 -8.68 -19.23
N HIS A 213 9.65 -8.07 -20.39
CA HIS A 213 8.71 -7.18 -21.08
C HIS A 213 7.49 -7.90 -21.67
N GLU A 214 7.57 -9.22 -21.89
CA GLU A 214 6.47 -10.06 -22.35
C GLU A 214 5.60 -10.49 -21.15
N ALA A 215 6.25 -10.81 -20.04
CA ALA A 215 5.64 -11.39 -18.85
C ALA A 215 4.94 -10.36 -17.97
N ARG A 216 5.38 -9.10 -17.98
CA ARG A 216 4.76 -8.04 -17.17
C ARG A 216 3.35 -7.68 -17.64
N MET A 217 2.54 -7.25 -16.68
CA MET A 217 1.24 -6.65 -16.93
C MET A 217 1.39 -5.33 -17.72
N THR A 218 0.49 -5.10 -18.66
CA THR A 218 0.53 -3.92 -19.54
C THR A 218 -0.60 -2.93 -19.20
N ILE A 219 -0.39 -1.66 -19.55
CA ILE A 219 -1.42 -0.63 -19.42
C ILE A 219 -2.68 -0.93 -20.25
N THR A 220 -2.53 -1.66 -21.35
CA THR A 220 -3.65 -2.11 -22.18
C THR A 220 -4.56 -3.06 -21.40
N GLU A 221 -3.99 -4.00 -20.65
CA GLU A 221 -4.75 -4.94 -19.81
C GLU A 221 -5.45 -4.23 -18.66
N ILE A 222 -4.77 -3.26 -18.02
CA ILE A 222 -5.42 -2.39 -17.03
C ILE A 222 -6.65 -1.71 -17.63
N ARG A 223 -6.50 -1.08 -18.80
CA ARG A 223 -7.61 -0.39 -19.48
C ARG A 223 -8.75 -1.35 -19.84
N THR A 224 -8.45 -2.57 -20.28
CA THR A 224 -9.46 -3.59 -20.55
C THR A 224 -10.17 -4.02 -19.27
N ALA A 225 -9.44 -4.27 -18.18
CA ALA A 225 -10.03 -4.63 -16.89
C ALA A 225 -10.96 -3.53 -16.35
N LEU A 226 -10.56 -2.27 -16.49
CA LEU A 226 -11.33 -1.09 -16.07
C LEU A 226 -12.68 -0.93 -16.80
N GLN A 227 -12.87 -1.55 -17.97
CA GLN A 227 -14.16 -1.54 -18.66
C GLN A 227 -15.25 -2.33 -17.91
N SER A 228 -14.85 -3.20 -16.97
CA SER A 228 -15.75 -4.13 -16.31
C SER A 228 -15.58 -4.17 -14.79
N GLY A 229 -14.77 -3.30 -14.21
CA GLY A 229 -14.53 -3.32 -12.77
C GLY A 229 -13.50 -2.31 -12.27
N THR A 230 -13.23 -2.37 -10.98
CA THR A 230 -12.13 -1.64 -10.34
C THR A 230 -10.88 -2.53 -10.34
N VAL A 231 -9.75 -1.99 -10.77
CA VAL A 231 -8.44 -2.65 -10.67
C VAL A 231 -7.85 -2.40 -9.29
N ILE A 232 -7.29 -3.43 -8.68
CA ILE A 232 -6.81 -3.46 -7.30
C ILE A 232 -5.37 -3.98 -7.32
N PHE A 233 -4.46 -3.20 -6.77
CA PHE A 233 -3.11 -3.63 -6.45
C PHE A 233 -2.98 -3.72 -4.94
N ASN A 234 -2.77 -4.93 -4.42
CA ASN A 234 -2.54 -5.14 -3.00
C ASN A 234 -1.07 -4.90 -2.68
N ALA A 235 -0.80 -4.24 -1.55
CA ALA A 235 0.56 -3.96 -1.07
C ALA A 235 1.47 -3.26 -2.11
N LEU A 236 0.91 -2.41 -2.97
CA LEU A 236 1.64 -1.71 -4.03
C LEU A 236 2.82 -0.89 -3.50
N GLY A 237 2.71 -0.39 -2.26
CA GLY A 237 3.78 0.33 -1.56
C GLY A 237 5.09 -0.46 -1.40
N ALA A 238 5.04 -1.79 -1.41
CA ALA A 238 6.23 -2.63 -1.33
C ALA A 238 6.96 -2.79 -2.68
N HIS A 239 6.26 -2.50 -3.79
CA HIS A 239 6.77 -2.73 -5.15
C HIS A 239 7.15 -1.42 -5.86
N VAL A 240 6.51 -0.30 -5.48
CA VAL A 240 6.69 0.96 -6.18
C VAL A 240 7.48 1.94 -5.31
N PRO A 241 8.73 2.29 -5.68
CA PRO A 241 9.60 3.15 -4.86
C PRO A 241 8.96 4.48 -4.45
N GLN A 242 8.14 5.07 -5.33
CA GLN A 242 7.42 6.32 -5.05
C GLN A 242 6.44 6.19 -3.87
N LEU A 243 5.90 4.99 -3.62
CA LEU A 243 4.96 4.71 -2.52
C LEU A 243 5.63 4.07 -1.30
N ALA A 244 6.90 3.68 -1.41
CA ALA A 244 7.64 3.02 -0.34
C ALA A 244 7.85 3.94 0.86
N SER A 245 8.16 5.22 0.64
CA SER A 245 8.34 6.22 1.69
C SER A 245 7.05 6.44 2.49
N ALA A 246 5.91 6.58 1.82
CA ALA A 246 4.60 6.71 2.47
C ALA A 246 4.24 5.46 3.31
N SER A 247 4.54 4.27 2.78
CA SER A 247 4.28 3.00 3.48
C SER A 247 5.17 2.84 4.70
N LEU A 248 6.46 3.19 4.58
CA LEU A 248 7.41 3.17 5.69
C LEU A 248 7.03 4.20 6.77
N ALA A 249 6.68 5.42 6.35
CA ALA A 249 6.21 6.47 7.24
C ALA A 249 4.98 6.03 8.05
N ALA A 250 4.04 5.32 7.42
CA ALA A 250 2.87 4.78 8.10
C ALA A 250 3.25 3.70 9.12
N CYS A 251 4.12 2.76 8.74
CA CYS A 251 4.58 1.69 9.65
C CYS A 251 5.28 2.28 10.88
N ASP A 252 6.26 3.17 10.68
CA ASP A 252 7.05 3.77 11.75
C ASP A 252 6.17 4.65 12.66
N ALA A 253 5.32 5.50 12.09
CA ALA A 253 4.49 6.42 12.88
C ALA A 253 3.40 5.71 13.71
N THR A 254 2.94 4.53 13.27
CA THR A 254 1.87 3.78 13.95
C THR A 254 2.37 2.66 14.85
N ASP A 255 3.64 2.27 14.72
CA ASP A 255 4.21 1.04 15.29
C ASP A 255 3.39 -0.22 14.90
N LEU A 256 2.82 -0.23 13.68
CA LEU A 256 1.98 -1.32 13.18
C LEU A 256 2.37 -1.69 11.74
N PRO A 257 2.11 -2.94 11.31
CA PRO A 257 2.22 -3.29 9.89
C PRO A 257 1.19 -2.50 9.07
N CYS A 258 1.66 -1.64 8.18
CA CYS A 258 0.81 -0.90 7.23
C CYS A 258 1.04 -1.40 5.80
N ALA A 259 -0.04 -1.51 5.04
CA ALA A 259 0.00 -1.88 3.62
C ALA A 259 -0.72 -0.81 2.79
N CYS A 260 -0.06 -0.35 1.72
CA CYS A 260 -0.66 0.56 0.75
C CYS A 260 -1.31 -0.25 -0.38
N ASN A 261 -2.64 -0.18 -0.48
CA ASN A 261 -3.40 -0.77 -1.58
C ASN A 261 -3.82 0.35 -2.56
N LEU A 262 -3.72 0.10 -3.86
CA LEU A 262 -4.20 1.03 -4.89
C LEU A 262 -5.48 0.50 -5.53
N TYR A 263 -6.49 1.35 -5.61
CA TYR A 263 -7.74 1.09 -6.33
C TYR A 263 -7.89 2.05 -7.50
N VAL A 264 -7.96 1.52 -8.71
CA VAL A 264 -8.18 2.30 -9.93
C VAL A 264 -9.58 1.98 -10.45
N THR A 265 -10.42 2.99 -10.57
CA THR A 265 -11.80 2.85 -11.05
C THR A 265 -12.01 3.77 -12.25
N ALA A 266 -12.69 3.29 -13.29
CA ALA A 266 -12.95 4.10 -14.46
C ALA A 266 -13.90 5.26 -14.13
N ALA A 267 -13.77 6.37 -14.88
CA ALA A 267 -14.69 7.48 -14.79
C ALA A 267 -16.14 7.02 -15.06
N ASN A 268 -17.10 7.67 -14.41
CA ASN A 268 -18.54 7.39 -14.52
C ASN A 268 -18.99 6.02 -13.97
N MET A 269 -18.12 5.25 -13.32
CA MET A 269 -18.57 4.09 -12.55
C MET A 269 -19.25 4.55 -11.27
N ARG A 270 -20.48 4.08 -11.04
CA ARG A 270 -21.28 4.48 -9.88
C ARG A 270 -20.73 3.93 -8.55
N THR A 271 -20.10 2.77 -8.59
CA THR A 271 -19.59 2.05 -7.42
C THR A 271 -18.27 1.39 -7.79
N SER A 272 -17.21 1.63 -7.02
CA SER A 272 -15.93 0.92 -7.13
C SER A 272 -15.99 -0.44 -6.45
N ALA A 273 -16.72 -0.54 -5.34
CA ALA A 273 -16.98 -1.79 -4.63
C ALA A 273 -18.42 -1.90 -4.09
N PRO A 274 -18.98 -3.12 -3.98
CA PRO A 274 -20.14 -3.39 -3.14
C PRO A 274 -19.86 -2.95 -1.69
N PRO A 275 -20.87 -2.45 -0.96
CA PRO A 275 -20.71 -2.10 0.45
C PRO A 275 -20.18 -3.28 1.28
N HIS A 276 -19.12 -3.05 2.04
CA HIS A 276 -18.52 -4.02 2.95
C HIS A 276 -17.82 -3.29 4.10
N THR A 277 -17.32 -4.06 5.07
CA THR A 277 -16.45 -3.57 6.15
C THR A 277 -15.14 -4.34 6.08
N ASP A 278 -14.05 -3.64 6.36
CA ASP A 278 -12.73 -4.23 6.51
C ASP A 278 -12.50 -4.71 7.95
N ARG A 279 -11.58 -5.65 8.11
CA ARG A 279 -11.12 -6.13 9.43
C ARG A 279 -9.98 -5.29 10.02
N GLN A 280 -9.60 -4.23 9.31
CA GLN A 280 -8.45 -3.37 9.62
C GLN A 280 -8.90 -1.91 9.58
N ASP A 281 -8.15 -1.06 10.29
CA ASP A 281 -8.31 0.39 10.15
C ASP A 281 -7.80 0.81 8.76
N VAL A 282 -8.53 1.72 8.10
CA VAL A 282 -8.22 2.16 6.73
C VAL A 282 -8.11 3.69 6.70
N CYS A 283 -7.00 4.18 6.16
CA CYS A 283 -6.83 5.57 5.76
C CYS A 283 -6.93 5.64 4.23
N VAL A 284 -7.81 6.50 3.72
CA VAL A 284 -8.06 6.71 2.27
C VAL A 284 -7.59 8.09 1.85
#